data_AF-A0A382U4E3-F1
#
_entry.id   AF-A0A382U4E3-F1
#
_cell.length_a   1.000
_cell.length_b   1.000
_cell.length_c   1.000
_cell.angle_alpha   90.00
_cell.angle_beta   90.00
_cell.angle_gamma   90.00
#
_symmetry.space_group_name_H-M   'P 1'
#
loop_
_entity.id
_entity.type
_entity.pdbx_description
1 polymer ?
#
loop_
_entity_poly.entity_id
_entity_poly.type
_entity_poly.pdbx_seq_one_letter_code
_entity_poly.pdbx_strand_id
1 'polypeptide(L)'
;MKGLIHIVLFILGAFLLAAPPDWQDDPGYYAYTSYLLAGIVQSNENDDTAPYTDDVINIAAEGDMFAAFVNYEGTDSLKVCGLATQNIPDFGPYAGQIVYEMTIRSNNPGEQVSFKYYDSSKDRILRINASYEFVINEQLGDL
;
A
#
# COMPACT_ATOMS: atom_id res chain seq x y z
N MET A 1 -52.00 -6.39 42.53
CA MET A 1 -51.20 -7.09 41.50
C MET A 1 -50.89 -6.11 40.37
N LYS A 2 -49.64 -5.65 40.27
CA LYS A 2 -49.11 -4.97 39.08
C LYS A 2 -47.73 -5.58 38.83
N GLY A 3 -47.65 -6.43 37.80
CA GLY A 3 -46.42 -7.13 37.44
C GLY A 3 -45.45 -6.18 36.76
N LEU A 4 -44.20 -6.18 37.21
CA LEU A 4 -43.10 -5.41 36.60
C LEU A 4 -42.56 -6.20 35.40
N ILE A 5 -42.77 -5.69 34.19
CA ILE A 5 -42.25 -6.28 32.95
C ILE A 5 -40.78 -5.86 32.82
N HIS A 6 -39.87 -6.82 32.90
CA HIS A 6 -38.44 -6.62 32.68
C HIS A 6 -38.15 -6.76 31.19
N ILE A 7 -37.89 -5.64 30.50
CA ILE A 7 -37.44 -5.64 29.12
C ILE A 7 -35.91 -5.73 29.13
N VAL A 8 -35.36 -6.87 28.73
CA VAL A 8 -33.92 -7.03 28.49
C VAL A 8 -33.66 -6.71 27.02
N LEU A 9 -32.98 -5.60 26.76
CA LEU A 9 -32.54 -5.20 25.42
C LEU A 9 -31.15 -5.80 25.15
N PHE A 10 -31.09 -6.80 24.27
CA PHE A 10 -29.83 -7.36 23.78
C PHE A 10 -29.44 -6.60 22.50
N ILE A 11 -28.54 -5.62 22.60
CA ILE A 11 -27.91 -5.04 21.42
C ILE A 11 -26.77 -5.98 21.01
N LEU A 12 -26.98 -6.81 19.99
CA LEU A 12 -25.87 -7.42 19.26
C LEU A 12 -25.17 -6.30 18.49
N GLY A 13 -24.13 -5.71 19.09
CA GLY A 13 -23.18 -4.90 18.34
C GLY A 13 -22.39 -5.83 17.43
N ALA A 14 -22.65 -5.80 16.13
CA ALA A 14 -21.72 -6.35 15.16
C ALA A 14 -20.42 -5.53 15.28
N PHE A 15 -19.33 -6.16 15.74
CA PHE A 15 -18.01 -5.61 15.52
C PHE A 15 -17.77 -5.63 14.00
N LEU A 16 -17.90 -4.49 13.34
CA LEU A 16 -17.34 -4.32 12.00
C LEU A 16 -15.81 -4.30 12.19
N LEU A 17 -15.15 -5.43 11.95
CA LEU A 17 -13.76 -5.40 11.50
C LEU A 17 -13.77 -4.65 10.16
N ALA A 18 -12.87 -3.69 9.94
CA ALA A 18 -12.81 -3.06 8.64
C ALA A 18 -12.37 -4.14 7.63
N ALA A 19 -12.99 -4.13 6.45
CA ALA A 19 -12.53 -5.01 5.39
C ALA A 19 -11.20 -4.45 4.84
N PRO A 20 -10.28 -5.31 4.36
CA PRO A 20 -9.13 -4.86 3.60
C PRO A 20 -9.54 -3.88 2.51
N PRO A 21 -8.66 -2.93 2.12
CA PRO A 21 -8.99 -1.97 1.10
C PRO A 21 -9.29 -2.67 -0.23
N ASP A 22 -10.39 -2.29 -0.86
CA ASP A 22 -10.77 -2.75 -2.20
C ASP A 22 -10.01 -1.93 -3.27
N TRP A 23 -8.67 -1.96 -3.20
CA TRP A 23 -7.83 -1.29 -4.20
C TRP A 23 -7.86 -2.08 -5.49
N GLN A 24 -8.40 -1.45 -6.53
CA GLN A 24 -8.52 -2.05 -7.86
C GLN A 24 -7.78 -1.19 -8.88
N ASP A 25 -6.80 -1.82 -9.51
CA ASP A 25 -6.11 -1.26 -10.67
C ASP A 25 -6.97 -1.46 -11.93
N ASP A 26 -6.99 -0.45 -12.80
CA ASP A 26 -7.74 -0.43 -14.06
C ASP A 26 -6.75 -0.21 -15.21
N PRO A 27 -6.10 -1.27 -15.71
CA PRO A 27 -5.06 -1.16 -16.72
C PRO A 27 -5.54 -0.52 -18.02
N GLY A 28 -6.83 -0.64 -18.35
CA GLY A 28 -7.41 -0.12 -19.60
C GLY A 28 -7.50 1.40 -19.66
N TYR A 29 -7.37 2.09 -18.52
CA TYR A 29 -7.42 3.55 -18.44
C TYR A 29 -6.10 4.23 -18.84
N TYR A 30 -4.99 3.49 -18.88
CA TYR A 30 -3.65 4.06 -18.99
C TYR A 30 -2.90 3.58 -20.24
N ALA A 31 -2.15 4.48 -20.87
CA ALA A 31 -1.39 4.21 -22.08
C ALA A 31 0.06 3.80 -21.84
N TYR A 32 0.63 4.16 -20.68
CA TYR A 32 2.05 3.95 -20.38
C TYR A 32 2.27 3.19 -19.07
N THR A 33 3.42 2.52 -18.99
CA THR A 33 3.80 1.68 -17.85
C THR A 33 5.22 1.97 -17.38
N SER A 34 5.47 1.75 -16.09
CA SER A 34 6.80 1.56 -15.48
C SER A 34 6.78 0.42 -14.47
N TYR A 35 7.96 -0.07 -14.11
CA TYR A 35 8.13 -1.25 -13.26
C TYR A 35 8.89 -0.88 -12.00
N LEU A 36 8.39 -1.36 -10.87
CA LEU A 36 8.95 -1.11 -9.55
C LEU A 36 9.20 -2.43 -8.83
N LEU A 37 10.39 -2.55 -8.25
CA LEU A 37 10.75 -3.47 -7.18
C LEU A 37 10.98 -2.66 -5.91
N ALA A 38 10.24 -2.97 -4.83
CA ALA A 38 10.29 -2.23 -3.57
C ALA A 38 10.34 -3.14 -2.34
N GLY A 39 11.07 -2.69 -1.32
CA GLY A 39 10.93 -3.18 0.05
C GLY A 39 10.04 -2.23 0.85
N ILE A 40 9.28 -2.73 1.83
CA ILE A 40 8.53 -1.87 2.75
C ILE A 40 9.29 -1.80 4.05
N VAL A 41 9.92 -0.67 4.29
CA VAL A 41 10.82 -0.51 5.42
C VAL A 41 10.33 0.53 6.41
N GLN A 42 10.67 0.34 7.67
CA GLN A 42 10.44 1.31 8.73
C GLN A 42 11.78 1.66 9.39
N SER A 43 12.10 2.96 9.41
CA SER A 43 13.20 3.49 10.22
C SER A 43 12.71 3.76 11.66
N ASN A 44 13.61 3.54 12.63
CA ASN A 44 13.38 3.95 14.03
C ASN A 44 13.75 5.42 14.27
N GLU A 45 14.40 6.06 13.29
CA GLU A 45 14.73 7.47 13.33
C GLU A 45 13.55 8.27 12.75
N ASN A 46 13.14 9.35 13.43
CA ASN A 46 12.14 10.30 12.91
C ASN A 46 12.72 11.18 11.77
N ASP A 47 13.68 10.66 11.00
CA ASP A 47 14.40 11.34 9.94
C ASP A 47 14.28 10.54 8.65
N ASP A 48 13.43 11.03 7.76
CA ASP A 48 13.17 10.45 6.42
C ASP A 48 14.36 10.62 5.46
N THR A 49 15.42 11.30 5.88
CA THR A 49 16.67 11.49 5.12
C THR A 49 17.83 10.65 5.65
N ALA A 50 17.62 9.91 6.74
CA ALA A 50 18.63 9.04 7.31
C ALA A 50 19.05 7.98 6.27
N PRO A 51 20.36 7.77 6.04
CA PRO A 51 20.81 6.71 5.14
C PRO A 51 20.30 5.35 5.62
N TYR A 52 20.12 4.40 4.69
CA TYR A 52 19.79 3.02 5.04
C TYR A 52 20.88 2.45 5.97
N THR A 53 20.63 2.48 7.28
CA THR A 53 21.50 1.90 8.31
C THR A 53 21.03 0.48 8.64
N ASP A 54 21.83 -0.25 9.41
CA ASP A 54 21.48 -1.58 9.93
C ASP A 54 20.20 -1.56 10.83
N ASP A 55 19.66 -0.39 11.17
CA ASP A 55 18.46 -0.22 11.99
C ASP A 55 17.14 -0.17 11.18
N VAL A 56 17.21 -0.28 9.86
CA VAL A 56 16.04 -0.30 8.97
C VAL A 56 15.49 -1.73 8.86
N ILE A 57 14.23 -1.92 9.28
CA ILE A 57 13.58 -3.23 9.30
C ILE A 57 12.55 -3.30 8.17
N ASN A 58 12.62 -4.36 7.35
CA ASN A 58 11.54 -4.70 6.43
C ASN A 58 10.32 -5.17 7.25
N ILE A 59 9.22 -4.45 7.11
CA ILE A 59 7.97 -4.70 7.85
C ILE A 59 6.93 -5.46 7.02
N ALA A 60 7.27 -5.88 5.80
CA ALA A 60 6.38 -6.62 4.93
C ALA A 60 5.97 -7.96 5.53
N ALA A 61 4.66 -8.24 5.58
CA ALA A 61 4.11 -9.51 6.03
C ALA A 61 3.15 -10.11 5.00
N GLU A 62 2.97 -11.43 5.05
CA GLU A 62 2.02 -12.15 4.19
C GLU A 62 0.61 -11.58 4.35
N GLY A 63 -0.06 -11.29 3.23
CA GLY A 63 -1.42 -10.72 3.22
C GLY A 63 -1.47 -9.18 3.22
N ASP A 64 -0.34 -8.51 3.41
CA ASP A 64 -0.24 -7.06 3.28
C ASP A 64 -0.33 -6.62 1.80
N MET A 65 -0.79 -5.39 1.57
CA MET A 65 -0.99 -4.86 0.22
C MET A 65 -0.17 -3.59 0.01
N PHE A 66 0.38 -3.41 -1.20
CA PHE A 66 1.10 -2.20 -1.59
C PHE A 66 0.55 -1.69 -2.92
N ALA A 67 0.18 -0.40 -2.97
CA ALA A 67 -0.46 0.20 -4.13
C ALA A 67 0.08 1.60 -4.44
N ALA A 68 0.16 1.90 -5.73
CA ALA A 68 0.47 3.20 -6.29
C ALA A 68 -0.81 3.96 -6.67
N PHE A 69 -0.76 5.27 -6.49
CA PHE A 69 -1.86 6.18 -6.72
C PHE A 69 -1.40 7.41 -7.47
N VAL A 70 -2.19 7.80 -8.46
CA VAL A 70 -2.08 9.07 -9.19
C VAL A 70 -3.32 9.92 -8.94
N ASN A 71 -3.22 11.21 -9.25
CA ASN A 71 -4.38 12.08 -9.24
C ASN A 71 -5.36 11.61 -10.33
N TYR A 72 -6.63 11.47 -9.98
CA TYR A 72 -7.64 11.20 -10.98
C TYR A 72 -7.95 12.49 -11.74
N GLU A 73 -7.45 12.57 -12.97
CA GLU A 73 -7.48 13.76 -13.83
C GLU A 73 -8.77 14.60 -13.67
N GLY A 74 -8.58 15.87 -13.32
CA GLY A 74 -9.69 16.81 -13.13
C GLY A 74 -10.43 16.67 -11.80
N THR A 75 -9.89 15.91 -10.83
CA THR A 75 -10.48 15.74 -9.49
C THR A 75 -9.44 15.88 -8.37
N ASP A 76 -9.92 16.01 -7.14
CA ASP A 76 -9.07 15.94 -5.93
C ASP A 76 -8.94 14.51 -5.38
N SER A 77 -9.37 13.50 -6.15
CA SER A 77 -9.35 12.09 -5.74
C SER A 77 -8.13 11.36 -6.29
N LEU A 78 -7.73 10.29 -5.59
CA LEU A 78 -6.65 9.41 -6.03
C LEU A 78 -7.22 8.16 -6.70
N LYS A 79 -6.66 7.74 -7.83
CA LYS A 79 -6.96 6.47 -8.50
C LYS A 79 -5.78 5.52 -8.34
N VAL A 80 -6.06 4.24 -8.08
CA VAL A 80 -5.03 3.20 -8.09
C VAL A 80 -4.50 3.08 -9.52
N CYS A 81 -3.19 3.08 -9.68
CA CYS A 81 -2.52 2.89 -10.98
C CYS A 81 -1.46 1.78 -10.97
N GLY A 82 -1.32 1.10 -9.83
CA GLY A 82 -0.49 -0.07 -9.68
C GLY A 82 -0.87 -0.77 -8.38
N LEU A 83 -1.03 -2.10 -8.46
CA LEU A 83 -1.21 -2.96 -7.31
C LEU A 83 -0.09 -3.99 -7.34
N ALA A 84 0.70 -4.05 -6.27
CA ALA A 84 1.88 -4.88 -6.22
C ALA A 84 1.56 -6.34 -5.91
N THR A 85 2.44 -7.23 -6.36
CA THR A 85 2.48 -8.64 -5.98
C THR A 85 3.65 -8.87 -5.03
N GLN A 86 3.43 -9.68 -4.01
CA GLN A 86 4.49 -10.12 -3.10
C GLN A 86 5.36 -11.18 -3.77
N ASN A 87 6.67 -11.02 -3.70
CA ASN A 87 7.66 -12.00 -4.11
C ASN A 87 8.63 -12.27 -2.95
N ILE A 88 9.13 -13.50 -2.84
CA ILE A 88 10.12 -13.90 -1.83
C ILE A 88 11.31 -14.49 -2.58
N PRO A 89 12.38 -13.70 -2.80
CA PRO A 89 13.56 -14.18 -3.51
C PRO A 89 14.25 -15.32 -2.75
N ASP A 90 14.82 -16.27 -3.49
CA ASP A 90 15.62 -17.39 -2.97
C ASP A 90 17.13 -17.11 -2.95
N PHE A 91 17.56 -15.95 -3.46
CA PHE A 91 18.97 -15.51 -3.46
C PHE A 91 19.09 -13.98 -3.29
N GLY A 92 20.33 -13.53 -3.05
CA GLY A 92 20.66 -12.11 -2.94
C GLY A 92 20.47 -11.52 -1.55
N PRO A 93 20.67 -10.20 -1.38
CA PRO A 93 20.61 -9.53 -0.08
C PRO A 93 19.23 -9.59 0.60
N TYR A 94 18.17 -9.70 -0.21
CA TYR A 94 16.77 -9.76 0.24
C TYR A 94 16.20 -11.19 0.25
N ALA A 95 17.05 -12.22 0.15
CA ALA A 95 16.62 -13.61 0.18
C ALA A 95 15.81 -13.92 1.44
N GLY A 96 14.65 -14.56 1.26
CA GLY A 96 13.74 -14.91 2.35
C GLY A 96 12.94 -13.74 2.93
N GLN A 97 13.03 -12.54 2.35
CA GLN A 97 12.20 -11.39 2.71
C GLN A 97 11.12 -11.16 1.65
N ILE A 98 9.99 -10.60 2.05
CA ILE A 98 8.97 -10.14 1.11
C ILE A 98 9.45 -8.84 0.45
N VAL A 99 9.48 -8.87 -0.88
CA VAL A 99 9.62 -7.69 -1.74
C VAL A 99 8.37 -7.55 -2.60
N TYR A 100 8.11 -6.35 -3.10
CA TYR A 100 6.95 -6.05 -3.92
C TYR A 100 7.36 -5.78 -5.36
N GLU A 101 6.71 -6.46 -6.29
CA GLU A 101 6.77 -6.17 -7.73
C GLU A 101 5.52 -5.43 -8.15
N MET A 102 5.66 -4.30 -8.83
CA MET A 102 4.54 -3.48 -9.26
C MET A 102 4.73 -2.97 -10.69
N THR A 103 3.68 -3.06 -11.50
CA THR A 103 3.54 -2.23 -12.70
C THR A 103 2.78 -0.97 -12.34
N ILE A 104 3.43 0.18 -12.48
CA ILE A 104 2.84 1.51 -12.31
C ILE A 104 2.37 2.00 -13.67
N ARG A 105 1.22 2.69 -13.74
CA ARG A 105 0.64 3.19 -14.98
C ARG A 105 0.30 4.66 -14.91
N SER A 106 0.36 5.35 -16.05
CA SER A 106 -0.07 6.73 -16.19
C SER A 106 -0.33 7.06 -17.67
N ASN A 107 -1.06 8.15 -17.92
CA ASN A 107 -1.18 8.80 -19.23
C ASN A 107 -0.23 9.99 -19.40
N ASN A 108 0.40 10.45 -18.32
CA ASN A 108 1.15 11.70 -18.27
C ASN A 108 2.57 11.44 -17.75
N PRO A 109 3.60 11.50 -18.61
CA PRO A 109 4.98 11.55 -18.15
C PRO A 109 5.18 12.72 -17.18
N GLY A 110 5.92 12.51 -16.10
CA GLY A 110 6.11 13.50 -15.05
C GLY A 110 5.00 13.53 -13.99
N GLU A 111 3.99 12.65 -14.07
CA GLU A 111 2.93 12.59 -13.07
C GLU A 111 3.46 12.12 -11.72
N GLN A 112 3.08 12.83 -10.65
CA GLN A 112 3.44 12.44 -9.29
C GLN A 112 2.66 11.21 -8.86
N VAL A 113 3.38 10.13 -8.61
CA VAL A 113 2.87 8.90 -8.01
C VAL A 113 3.11 8.94 -6.50
N SER A 114 2.10 8.52 -5.75
CA SER A 114 2.16 8.34 -4.30
C SER A 114 1.82 6.90 -3.94
N PHE A 115 2.24 6.42 -2.78
CA PHE A 115 2.05 5.03 -2.41
C PHE A 115 1.36 4.87 -1.05
N LYS A 116 0.61 3.77 -0.92
CA LYS A 116 0.03 3.32 0.34
C LYS A 116 0.33 1.85 0.56
N TYR A 117 0.46 1.52 1.83
CA TYR A 117 0.70 0.18 2.33
C TYR A 117 -0.41 -0.21 3.29
N TYR A 118 -1.00 -1.38 3.14
CA TYR A 118 -1.99 -1.93 4.06
C TYR A 118 -1.36 -3.05 4.87
N ASP A 119 -1.31 -2.86 6.19
CA ASP A 119 -0.85 -3.82 7.19
C ASP A 119 -2.07 -4.65 7.62
N SER A 120 -2.18 -5.86 7.09
CA SER A 120 -3.29 -6.80 7.33
C SER A 120 -3.36 -7.27 8.77
N SER A 121 -2.22 -7.33 9.46
CA SER A 121 -2.14 -7.74 10.86
C SER A 121 -2.75 -6.72 11.82
N LYS A 122 -2.77 -5.44 11.42
CA LYS A 122 -3.27 -4.32 12.22
C LYS A 122 -4.47 -3.60 11.59
N ASP A 123 -4.95 -4.09 10.45
CA ASP A 123 -6.09 -3.52 9.72
C ASP A 123 -5.95 -2.00 9.54
N ARG A 124 -4.80 -1.57 9.00
CA ARG A 124 -4.49 -0.13 8.85
C ARG A 124 -3.77 0.18 7.55
N ILE A 125 -4.07 1.37 7.02
CA ILE A 125 -3.39 1.92 5.85
C ILE A 125 -2.31 2.90 6.33
N LEU A 126 -1.09 2.67 5.90
CA LEU A 126 0.07 3.54 6.09
C LEU A 126 0.34 4.31 4.78
N ARG A 127 0.67 5.59 4.92
CA ARG A 127 1.24 6.37 3.82
C ARG A 127 2.74 6.06 3.76
N ILE A 128 3.24 5.79 2.56
CA ILE A 128 4.68 5.69 2.33
C ILE A 128 5.22 7.09 2.05
N ASN A 129 6.31 7.44 2.71
CA ASN A 129 6.97 8.73 2.52
C ASN A 129 8.00 8.67 1.39
N ALA A 130 7.54 8.27 0.21
CA ALA A 130 8.33 8.26 -1.00
C ALA A 130 7.57 9.03 -2.09
N SER A 131 8.30 9.83 -2.86
CA SER A 131 7.79 10.53 -4.04
C SER A 131 8.41 9.91 -5.29
N TYR A 132 7.58 9.42 -6.21
CA TYR A 132 8.01 8.94 -7.50
C TYR A 132 7.39 9.77 -8.62
N GLU A 133 8.21 10.31 -9.51
CA GLU A 133 7.76 10.98 -10.73
C GLU A 133 7.71 9.95 -11.85
N PHE A 134 6.55 9.78 -12.49
CA PHE A 134 6.34 8.74 -13.49
C PHE A 134 7.19 8.99 -14.75
N VAL A 135 8.09 8.07 -15.06
CA VAL A 135 8.83 8.01 -16.33
C VAL A 135 8.30 6.86 -17.16
N ILE A 136 8.21 6.98 -18.49
CA ILE A 136 7.74 5.88 -19.35
C ILE A 136 8.81 4.78 -19.46
N ASN A 137 8.40 3.52 -19.32
CA ASN A 137 9.22 2.31 -19.50
C ASN A 137 10.42 2.21 -18.56
N GLU A 138 10.39 2.89 -17.43
CA GLU A 138 11.43 2.83 -16.42
C GLU A 138 11.37 1.51 -15.64
N GLN A 139 12.53 1.09 -15.16
CA GLN A 139 12.68 0.01 -14.18
C GLN A 139 13.33 0.61 -12.94
N LEU A 140 12.57 0.66 -11.85
CA LEU A 140 12.98 1.19 -10.56
C LEU A 140 13.18 0.02 -9.58
N GLY A 141 14.35 -0.04 -8.95
CA GLY A 141 14.73 -1.17 -8.08
C GLY A 141 15.34 -0.75 -6.74
N ASP A 142 15.32 0.53 -6.43
CA ASP A 142 15.95 1.15 -5.26
C ASP A 142 15.01 2.12 -4.52
N LEU A 143 13.69 1.94 -4.68
CA LEU A 143 12.67 2.72 -3.96
C LEU A 143 12.30 2.11 -2.61
#